data_AF-A0A1W9UJ74-F1
#
_entry.id   AF-A0A1W9UJ74-F1
#
_cell.length_a   1.000
_cell.length_b   1.000
_cell.length_c   1.000
_cell.angle_alpha   90.00
_cell.angle_beta   90.00
_cell.angle_gamma   90.00
#
_symmetry.space_group_name_H-M   'P 1'
#
loop_
_entity.id
_entity.type
_entity.pdbx_description
1 polymer ?
#
loop_
_entity_poly.entity_id
_entity_poly.type
_entity_poly.pdbx_seq_one_letter_code
_entity_poly.pdbx_strand_id
1 'polypeptide(L)'
;MRNGWNRRRVATVPASDNGVVPLNALRTGEQGVVVEMNGGRGMLGRMTSLGFTPGAKVTIVQNFGRGPLIALVRDARIALGRGEAGRIHVRRSRP
;
A
#
# COMPACT_ATOMS: atom_id res chain seq x y z
N MET A 1 29.06 -14.85 -45.53
CA MET A 1 28.66 -13.44 -45.73
C MET A 1 27.30 -13.26 -45.06
N ARG A 2 27.23 -12.63 -43.86
CA ARG A 2 26.59 -11.30 -43.61
C ARG A 2 25.22 -11.22 -44.27
N ASN A 3 24.07 -11.03 -43.60
CA ASN A 3 23.70 -10.04 -42.58
C ASN A 3 22.22 -10.29 -42.21
N GLY A 4 21.79 -10.32 -40.94
CA GLY A 4 21.67 -9.13 -40.09
C GLY A 4 20.21 -8.66 -39.99
N TRP A 5 19.30 -9.50 -39.47
CA TRP A 5 17.97 -9.03 -39.05
C TRP A 5 18.02 -8.61 -37.58
N ASN A 6 17.86 -7.30 -37.42
CA ASN A 6 18.16 -6.53 -36.23
C ASN A 6 17.05 -6.59 -35.19
N ARG A 7 17.50 -6.46 -33.95
CA ARG A 7 16.78 -6.34 -32.69
C ARG A 7 15.61 -5.36 -32.78
N ARG A 8 14.48 -5.79 -32.22
CA ARG A 8 13.67 -5.07 -31.21
C ARG A 8 12.55 -6.02 -30.81
N ARG A 9 12.84 -6.97 -29.90
CA ARG A 9 11.76 -7.52 -29.07
C ARG A 9 11.20 -6.31 -28.33
N VAL A 10 10.00 -5.92 -28.70
CA VAL A 10 9.15 -4.98 -27.97
C VAL A 10 9.22 -5.42 -26.51
N ALA A 11 9.84 -4.60 -25.66
CA ALA A 11 9.70 -4.78 -24.23
C ALA A 11 8.20 -4.65 -23.97
N THR A 12 7.56 -5.76 -23.59
CA THR A 12 6.22 -5.72 -23.04
C THR A 12 6.28 -4.71 -21.91
N VAL A 13 5.72 -3.53 -22.12
CA VAL A 13 5.47 -2.59 -21.04
C VAL A 13 4.61 -3.37 -20.04
N PRO A 14 5.08 -3.67 -18.82
CA PRO A 14 4.20 -4.28 -17.85
C PRO A 14 3.04 -3.30 -17.68
N ALA A 15 1.83 -3.82 -17.90
CA ALA A 15 0.60 -3.10 -17.68
C ALA A 15 0.69 -2.32 -16.37
N SER A 16 0.28 -1.05 -16.40
CA SER A 16 0.32 -0.09 -15.30
C SER A 16 -0.10 -0.73 -13.97
N ASP A 17 0.87 -1.24 -13.22
CA ASP A 17 0.65 -1.71 -11.86
C ASP A 17 0.30 -0.44 -11.08
N ASN A 18 -0.96 -0.27 -10.71
CA ASN A 18 -1.53 1.01 -10.23
C ASN A 18 -0.91 1.50 -8.89
N GLY A 19 0.24 0.96 -8.49
CA GLY A 19 0.95 1.28 -7.25
C GLY A 19 0.14 0.92 -6.01
N VAL A 20 -0.97 0.21 -6.17
CA VAL A 20 -1.87 -0.18 -5.09
C VAL A 20 -1.35 -1.46 -4.47
N VAL A 21 -1.01 -1.38 -3.18
CA VAL A 21 -0.49 -2.48 -2.38
C VAL A 21 -1.23 -2.52 -1.05
N PRO A 22 -1.27 -3.66 -0.35
CA PRO A 22 -1.75 -3.68 1.03
C PRO A 22 -0.82 -2.84 1.91
N LEU A 23 -1.38 -2.20 2.94
CA LEU A 23 -0.65 -1.31 3.84
C LEU A 23 0.54 -2.02 4.52
N ASN A 24 0.40 -3.31 4.82
CA ASN A 24 1.47 -4.11 5.43
C ASN A 24 2.67 -4.38 4.50
N ALA A 25 2.57 -4.10 3.20
CA ALA A 25 3.66 -4.20 2.23
C ALA A 25 4.49 -2.91 2.12
N LEU A 26 4.04 -1.81 2.76
CA LEU A 26 4.85 -0.60 2.88
C LEU A 26 5.95 -0.79 3.94
N ARG A 27 7.15 -0.28 3.66
CA ARG A 27 8.29 -0.27 4.58
C ARG A 27 8.23 0.95 5.51
N THR A 28 8.95 0.89 6.61
CA THR A 28 9.14 2.06 7.50
C THR A 28 9.61 3.27 6.70
N GLY A 29 8.95 4.41 6.91
CA GLY A 29 9.18 5.66 6.19
C GLY A 29 8.39 5.81 4.89
N GLU A 30 7.85 4.73 4.32
CA GLU A 30 7.04 4.82 3.11
C GLU A 30 5.63 5.35 3.40
N GLN A 31 5.04 5.95 2.38
CA GLN A 31 3.74 6.62 2.44
C GLN A 31 2.80 6.09 1.36
N GLY A 32 1.50 6.17 1.65
CA GLY A 32 0.46 5.83 0.70
C GLY A 32 -0.83 6.59 0.97
N VAL A 33 -1.72 6.54 -0.02
CA VAL A 33 -3.08 7.07 0.08
C VAL A 33 -4.05 5.90 0.07
N VAL A 34 -4.93 5.80 1.07
CA VAL A 34 -5.95 4.76 1.14
C VAL A 34 -6.84 4.84 -0.10
N VAL A 35 -6.99 3.71 -0.79
CA VAL A 35 -7.86 3.57 -1.95
C VAL A 35 -9.14 2.85 -1.54
N GLU A 36 -8.99 1.73 -0.85
CA GLU A 36 -10.10 0.90 -0.41
C GLU A 36 -9.74 0.09 0.84
N MET A 37 -10.76 -0.46 1.49
CA MET A 37 -10.61 -1.35 2.64
C MET A 37 -11.57 -2.53 2.49
N ASN A 38 -11.08 -3.73 2.77
CA ASN A 38 -11.85 -4.96 2.68
C ASN A 38 -12.17 -5.52 4.08
N GLY A 39 -13.38 -6.04 4.30
CA GLY A 39 -13.75 -6.66 5.57
C GLY A 39 -15.24 -6.51 5.90
N GLY A 40 -15.65 -7.09 7.03
CA GLY A 40 -17.01 -6.92 7.55
C GLY A 40 -17.24 -5.54 8.16
N ARG A 41 -18.52 -5.21 8.42
CA ARG A 41 -18.95 -3.90 8.94
C ARG A 41 -18.18 -3.43 10.17
N GLY A 42 -17.90 -4.32 11.12
CA GLY A 42 -17.15 -3.98 12.34
C GLY A 42 -15.72 -3.51 12.05
N MET A 43 -15.03 -4.18 11.13
CA MET A 43 -13.67 -3.78 10.74
C MET A 43 -13.66 -2.46 9.97
N LEU A 44 -14.57 -2.32 8.99
CA LEU A 44 -14.67 -1.10 8.18
C LEU A 44 -15.04 0.11 9.04
N GLY A 45 -16.01 -0.06 9.95
CA GLY A 45 -16.42 0.98 10.89
C GLY A 45 -15.27 1.39 11.81
N ARG A 46 -14.57 0.42 12.42
CA ARG A 46 -13.40 0.70 13.27
C ARG A 46 -12.31 1.46 12.51
N MET A 47 -11.91 1.00 11.33
CA MET A 47 -10.86 1.65 10.54
C MET A 47 -11.24 3.06 10.12
N THR A 48 -12.49 3.26 9.71
CA THR A 48 -13.05 4.59 9.39
C THR A 48 -12.96 5.52 10.60
N SER A 49 -13.38 5.08 11.79
CA SER A 49 -13.29 5.86 13.03
C SER A 49 -11.86 6.19 13.44
N LEU A 50 -10.90 5.33 13.11
CA LEU A 50 -9.47 5.56 13.33
C LEU A 50 -8.82 6.45 12.25
N GLY A 51 -9.58 6.88 11.25
CA GLY A 51 -9.12 7.81 10.22
C GLY A 51 -8.67 7.16 8.91
N PHE A 52 -8.66 5.83 8.81
CA PHE A 52 -8.40 5.12 7.56
C PHE A 52 -9.65 5.22 6.69
N THR A 53 -9.65 6.19 5.79
CA THR A 53 -10.76 6.51 4.88
C THR A 53 -10.19 6.67 3.48
N PRO A 54 -10.92 6.34 2.40
CA PRO A 54 -10.43 6.61 1.05
C PRO A 54 -9.95 8.06 0.90
N GLY A 55 -8.77 8.24 0.33
CA GLY A 55 -8.08 9.53 0.24
C GLY A 55 -7.20 9.90 1.44
N ALA A 56 -7.27 9.18 2.56
CA ALA A 56 -6.41 9.45 3.71
C ALA A 56 -4.94 9.12 3.41
N LYS A 57 -4.05 10.05 3.73
CA LYS A 57 -2.60 9.83 3.71
C LYS A 57 -2.20 9.00 4.94
N VAL A 58 -1.37 7.98 4.70
CA VAL A 58 -0.84 7.10 5.73
C VAL A 58 0.67 6.99 5.56
N THR A 59 1.40 7.08 6.67
CA THR A 59 2.85 6.87 6.73
C THR A 59 3.16 5.69 7.63
N ILE A 60 4.04 4.77 7.21
CA ILE A 60 4.51 3.70 8.08
C ILE A 60 5.58 4.24 9.03
N VAL A 61 5.28 4.22 10.32
CA VAL A 61 6.23 4.55 11.39
C VAL A 61 7.06 3.33 11.75
N GLN A 62 6.47 2.13 11.70
CA GLN A 62 7.15 0.89 12.07
C GLN A 62 6.52 -0.32 11.36
N ASN A 63 7.33 -1.13 10.70
CA ASN A 63 6.92 -2.44 10.16
C ASN A 63 8.07 -3.46 10.28
N PHE A 64 8.08 -4.25 11.35
CA PHE A 64 9.18 -5.19 11.66
C PHE A 64 9.04 -6.59 11.04
N GLY A 65 8.07 -6.84 10.16
CA GLY A 65 7.82 -8.19 9.64
C GLY A 65 7.11 -9.15 10.61
N ARG A 66 7.06 -8.84 11.92
CA ARG A 66 6.34 -9.58 12.96
C ARG A 66 5.54 -8.63 13.87
N GLY A 67 4.48 -9.14 14.49
CA GLY A 67 3.60 -8.33 15.34
C GLY A 67 2.87 -7.23 14.57
N PRO A 68 2.27 -6.25 15.28
CA PRO A 68 1.59 -5.13 14.66
C PRO A 68 2.56 -4.19 13.93
N LEU A 69 2.05 -3.45 12.95
CA LEU A 69 2.73 -2.27 12.38
C LEU A 69 2.16 -1.00 13.01
N ILE A 70 2.97 0.06 13.05
CA ILE A 70 2.52 1.38 13.48
C ILE A 70 2.38 2.27 12.25
N ALA A 71 1.18 2.79 12.04
CA ALA A 71 0.85 3.71 10.95
C ALA A 71 0.47 5.08 11.52
N LEU A 72 0.96 6.15 10.90
CA LEU A 72 0.52 7.52 11.15
C LEU A 72 -0.59 7.86 10.17
N VAL A 73 -1.76 8.22 10.68
CA VAL A 73 -2.92 8.68 9.91
C VAL A 73 -3.58 9.81 10.68
N ARG A 74 -3.85 10.96 10.04
CA ARG A 74 -4.47 12.14 10.68
C ARG A 74 -3.81 12.48 12.02
N ASP A 75 -2.47 12.55 12.03
CA ASP A 75 -1.63 12.84 13.20
C ASP A 75 -1.72 11.85 14.37
N ALA A 76 -2.44 10.73 14.21
CA ALA A 76 -2.54 9.66 15.19
C ALA A 76 -1.66 8.46 14.81
N ARG A 77 -0.94 7.91 15.79
CA ARG A 77 -0.19 6.64 15.64
C ARG A 77 -1.07 5.46 16.02
N ILE A 78 -1.41 4.66 15.03
CA ILE A 78 -2.30 3.51 15.19
C ILE A 78 -1.50 2.21 15.03
N ALA A 79 -1.58 1.34 16.04
CA ALA A 79 -1.10 -0.03 15.93
C ALA A 79 -2.14 -0.87 15.18
N LEU A 80 -1.74 -1.48 14.07
CA LEU A 80 -2.58 -2.36 13.27
C LEU A 80 -2.05 -3.79 13.30
N GLY A 81 -2.95 -4.73 13.55
CA GLY A 81 -2.64 -6.14 13.31
C GLY A 81 -2.33 -6.38 11.83
N ARG A 82 -1.49 -7.37 11.52
CA ARG A 82 -1.11 -7.68 10.12
C ARG A 82 -2.30 -8.06 9.25
N GLY A 83 -3.28 -8.76 9.80
CA GLY A 83 -4.51 -9.10 9.09
C GLY A 83 -5.37 -7.87 8.79
N GLU A 84 -5.38 -6.87 9.68
CA GLU A 84 -6.10 -5.62 9.45
C GLU A 84 -5.41 -4.79 8.36
N ALA A 85 -4.09 -4.57 8.50
CA ALA A 85 -3.31 -3.82 7.52
C ALA A 85 -3.22 -4.50 6.14
N GLY A 86 -3.31 -5.84 6.08
CA GLY A 86 -3.39 -6.58 4.82
C GLY A 86 -4.68 -6.35 4.04
N ARG A 87 -5.70 -5.75 4.65
CA ARG A 87 -6.98 -5.46 4.00
C ARG A 87 -7.18 -3.98 3.68
N ILE A 88 -6.27 -3.12 4.11
CA ILE A 88 -6.25 -1.70 3.75
C ILE A 88 -5.35 -1.56 2.53
N HIS A 89 -5.91 -1.18 1.40
CA HIS A 89 -5.17 -1.01 0.16
C HIS A 89 -4.82 0.46 -0.03
N VAL A 90 -3.55 0.72 -0.35
CA VAL A 90 -3.00 2.05 -0.50
C VAL A 90 -2.27 2.18 -1.82
N ARG A 91 -2.44 3.31 -2.49
CA ARG A 91 -1.57 3.69 -3.60
C ARG A 91 -0.31 4.32 -3.03
N ARG A 92 0.87 3.77 -3.38
CA ARG A 92 2.16 4.33 -2.98
C ARG A 92 2.24 5.80 -3.40
N SER A 93 2.57 6.67 -2.45
CA SER A 93 2.93 8.05 -2.73
C SER A 93 4.44 8.19 -2.59
N ARG A 94 5.05 9.04 -3.41
CA ARG A 94 6.39 9.52 -3.11
C ARG A 94 6.34 10.37 -1.82
N PRO A 95 7.38 10.32 -0.99
CA PRO A 95 7.47 11.12 0.23
C PRO A 95 7.40 12.62 -0.06
#